data_AF-A0A2D5QE73-F1
#
_entry.id   AF-A0A2D5QE73-F1
#
_cell.length_a   1.000
_cell.length_b   1.000
_cell.length_c   1.000
_cell.angle_alpha   90.00
_cell.angle_beta   90.00
_cell.angle_gamma   90.00
#
_symmetry.space_group_name_H-M   'P 1'
#
loop_
_entity.id
_entity.type
_entity.pdbx_description
1 polymer ?
#
loop_
_entity_poly.entity_id
_entity_poly.type
_entity_poly.pdbx_seq_one_letter_code
_entity_poly.pdbx_strand_id
1 'polypeptide(L)'
;MGIFCLQFYKVLTGTMMTLFIPQACYEPLTDGSDITYSEDVVRICTVTQNLKNNEIYHRLTLYWNSISFLCFIYCYLLELKRESWAIKFLDVDKDKSDNALKEIIVQEPKLDKQMDKLNRLYFYGLSVTSVVYMINILMMINVLHQDYHSMSTISCFISFTLLVQMKLYNSLSIAYKSVKNDTMLSAFLTEFVSFNVLDKDYISDKSNNP
;
A
#
# COMPACT_ATOMS: atom_id res chain seq x y z
N MET A 1 13.91 4.98 10.32
CA MET A 1 12.59 5.68 10.44
C MET A 1 12.14 6.37 9.15
N GLY A 2 13.00 7.15 8.46
CA GLY A 2 12.59 7.93 7.27
C GLY A 2 11.95 7.14 6.11
N ILE A 3 12.50 5.96 5.76
CA ILE A 3 11.98 5.12 4.65
C ILE A 3 10.53 4.67 4.91
N PHE A 4 10.22 4.25 6.14
CA PHE A 4 8.86 3.84 6.52
C PHE A 4 7.87 5.01 6.44
N CYS A 5 8.24 6.19 6.95
CA CYS A 5 7.39 7.38 6.87
C CYS A 5 7.08 7.77 5.42
N LEU A 6 8.07 7.66 4.51
CA LEU A 6 7.86 7.93 3.09
C LEU A 6 6.90 6.92 2.44
N GLN A 7 7.02 5.63 2.77
CA GLN A 7 6.11 4.59 2.28
C GLN A 7 4.69 4.78 2.81
N PHE A 8 4.56 5.14 4.08
CA PHE A 8 3.28 5.46 4.69
C PHE A 8 2.64 6.70 4.05
N TYR A 9 3.41 7.76 3.86
CA TYR A 9 2.95 8.99 3.19
C TYR A 9 2.38 8.71 1.80
N LYS A 10 3.10 7.93 0.96
CA LYS A 10 2.63 7.54 -0.38
C LYS A 10 1.28 6.86 -0.35
N VAL A 11 1.10 5.91 0.58
CA VAL A 11 -0.16 5.17 0.74
C VAL A 11 -1.25 6.11 1.23
N LEU A 12 -0.99 6.91 2.27
CA LEU A 12 -1.98 7.82 2.84
C LEU A 12 -2.52 8.80 1.79
N THR A 13 -1.63 9.49 1.05
CA THR A 13 -2.06 10.49 0.06
C THR A 13 -2.68 9.87 -1.18
N GLY A 14 -2.25 8.66 -1.58
CA GLY A 14 -2.78 7.98 -2.75
C GLY A 14 -4.03 7.12 -2.51
N THR A 15 -4.38 6.79 -1.26
CA THR A 15 -5.66 6.10 -0.95
C THR A 15 -6.75 7.07 -0.49
N MET A 16 -6.38 8.10 0.30
CA MET A 16 -7.32 9.13 0.80
C MET A 16 -7.45 10.31 -0.17
N MET A 17 -7.66 9.98 -1.44
CA MET A 17 -7.64 10.93 -2.55
C MET A 17 -8.69 12.04 -2.44
N THR A 18 -9.90 11.74 -1.96
CA THR A 18 -10.95 12.76 -1.70
C THR A 18 -10.52 13.86 -0.74
N LEU A 19 -9.61 13.57 0.19
CA LEU A 19 -9.14 14.54 1.18
C LEU A 19 -7.94 15.34 0.68
N PHE A 20 -6.98 14.67 0.03
CA PHE A 20 -5.68 15.26 -0.30
C PHE A 20 -5.58 15.82 -1.71
N ILE A 21 -6.46 15.43 -2.62
CA ILE A 21 -6.48 15.99 -3.97
C ILE A 21 -7.24 17.33 -3.93
N PRO A 22 -6.69 18.42 -4.50
CA PRO A 22 -7.37 19.70 -4.57
C PRO A 22 -8.70 19.61 -5.32
N GLN A 23 -9.81 19.94 -4.66
CA GLN A 23 -11.16 19.98 -5.22
C GLN A 23 -11.68 21.41 -5.30
N ALA A 24 -12.67 21.65 -6.17
CA ALA A 24 -13.31 22.94 -6.32
C ALA A 24 -14.34 23.20 -5.22
N CYS A 25 -14.21 24.33 -4.53
CA CYS A 25 -15.20 24.84 -3.58
C CYS A 25 -15.70 26.19 -4.07
N TYR A 26 -17.02 26.33 -4.18
CA TYR A 26 -17.70 27.58 -4.48
C TYR A 26 -18.05 28.29 -3.18
N GLU A 27 -17.63 29.54 -3.00
CA GLU A 27 -18.10 30.37 -1.90
C GLU A 27 -19.17 31.36 -2.38
N PRO A 28 -20.25 31.55 -1.60
CA PRO A 28 -21.14 32.68 -1.84
C PRO A 28 -20.38 33.98 -1.52
N LEU A 29 -20.42 34.94 -2.43
CA LEU A 29 -19.95 36.30 -2.20
C LEU A 29 -20.97 37.00 -1.30
N THR A 30 -20.62 37.24 -0.03
CA THR A 30 -21.37 38.13 0.85
C THR A 30 -20.78 39.52 0.79
N ASP A 31 -21.32 40.36 -0.10
CA ASP A 31 -21.06 41.80 -0.09
C ASP A 31 -22.24 42.50 0.64
N GLY A 32 -22.08 42.68 1.95
CA GLY A 32 -22.80 43.64 2.80
C GLY A 32 -24.32 43.55 2.98
N SER A 33 -25.10 42.95 2.09
CA SER A 33 -26.58 42.90 2.22
C SER A 33 -27.32 41.92 1.33
N ASP A 34 -26.70 41.33 0.30
CA ASP A 34 -27.33 40.29 -0.51
C ASP A 34 -26.38 39.11 -0.74
N ILE A 35 -26.86 37.90 -0.51
CA ILE A 35 -26.13 36.66 -0.84
C ILE A 35 -26.19 36.51 -2.36
N THR A 36 -25.16 36.97 -3.06
CA THR A 36 -25.01 36.70 -4.49
C THR A 36 -24.15 35.45 -4.64
N TYR A 37 -24.77 34.37 -5.10
CA TYR A 37 -24.05 33.20 -5.59
C TYR A 37 -23.39 33.57 -6.92
N SER A 38 -22.19 34.15 -6.86
CA SER A 38 -21.36 34.32 -8.06
C SER A 38 -20.59 33.02 -8.30
N GLU A 39 -20.88 32.35 -9.41
CA GLU A 39 -20.13 31.18 -9.92
C GLU A 39 -18.63 31.49 -10.20
N ASP A 40 -18.23 32.76 -10.14
CA ASP A 40 -16.94 33.24 -10.62
C ASP A 40 -15.77 33.09 -9.63
N VAL A 41 -16.00 32.80 -8.34
CA VAL A 41 -14.91 32.64 -7.35
C VAL A 41 -14.74 31.16 -6.98
N VAL A 42 -13.97 30.46 -7.80
CA VAL A 42 -13.55 29.07 -7.55
C VAL A 42 -12.28 29.08 -6.70
N ARG A 43 -12.30 28.38 -5.56
CA ARG A 43 -11.10 28.17 -4.72
C ARG A 43 -10.87 26.69 -4.43
N ILE A 44 -9.65 26.37 -3.99
CA ILE A 44 -9.30 25.03 -3.52
C ILE A 44 -9.95 24.79 -2.15
N CYS A 45 -10.69 23.68 -2.03
CA CYS A 45 -11.24 23.26 -0.75
C CYS A 45 -10.15 22.95 0.28
N THR A 46 -10.39 23.36 1.53
CA THR A 46 -9.60 22.87 2.66
C THR A 46 -9.90 21.40 2.95
N VAL A 47 -8.98 20.69 3.60
CA VAL A 47 -9.18 19.28 4.01
C VAL A 47 -10.47 19.11 4.85
N THR A 48 -10.76 20.07 5.73
CA THR A 48 -11.98 20.06 6.55
C THR A 48 -13.26 20.20 5.71
N GLN A 49 -13.21 20.96 4.62
CA GLN A 49 -14.33 21.11 3.69
C GLN A 49 -14.55 19.84 2.87
N ASN A 50 -13.48 19.24 2.34
CA ASN A 50 -13.54 17.94 1.69
C ASN A 50 -14.11 16.87 2.63
N LEU A 51 -13.72 16.88 3.91
CA LEU A 51 -14.21 15.92 4.90
C LEU A 51 -15.72 16.11 5.22
N LYS A 52 -16.20 17.36 5.22
CA LYS A 52 -17.58 17.72 5.58
C LYS A 52 -18.51 17.85 4.37
N ASN A 53 -18.06 17.50 3.18
CA ASN A 53 -18.91 17.52 1.99
C ASN A 53 -20.05 16.49 2.16
N ASN A 54 -21.29 16.99 2.13
CA ASN A 54 -22.51 16.22 2.38
C ASN A 54 -23.05 15.53 1.12
N GLU A 55 -22.42 15.74 -0.02
CA GLU A 55 -22.76 15.11 -1.28
C GLU A 55 -22.61 13.57 -1.16
N ILE A 56 -23.65 12.84 -1.58
CA ILE A 56 -23.80 11.41 -1.27
C ILE A 56 -22.66 10.61 -1.91
N TYR A 57 -22.29 10.95 -3.14
CA TYR A 57 -21.25 10.25 -3.87
C TYR A 57 -19.87 10.52 -3.28
N HIS A 58 -19.56 11.77 -2.95
CA HIS A 58 -18.33 12.13 -2.25
C HIS A 58 -18.20 11.42 -0.91
N ARG A 59 -19.26 11.36 -0.10
CA ARG A 59 -19.25 10.64 1.19
C ARG A 59 -19.03 9.14 1.03
N LEU A 60 -19.66 8.52 0.03
CA LEU A 60 -19.44 7.11 -0.29
C LEU A 60 -18.00 6.85 -0.72
N THR A 61 -17.45 7.74 -1.56
CA THR A 61 -16.07 7.66 -2.05
C THR A 61 -15.08 7.81 -0.90
N LEU A 62 -15.34 8.71 0.06
CA LEU A 62 -14.52 8.87 1.26
C LEU A 62 -14.51 7.60 2.14
N TYR A 63 -15.64 6.92 2.29
CA TYR A 63 -15.66 5.62 2.97
C TYR A 63 -14.84 4.57 2.22
N TRP A 64 -14.93 4.54 0.88
CA TRP A 64 -14.14 3.61 0.07
C TRP A 64 -12.63 3.92 0.11
N ASN A 65 -12.26 5.20 0.09
CA ASN A 65 -10.89 5.68 0.32
C ASN A 65 -10.35 5.16 1.67
N SER A 66 -11.17 5.23 2.72
CA SER A 66 -10.83 4.76 4.06
C SER A 66 -10.64 3.23 4.09
N ILE A 67 -11.53 2.48 3.43
CA ILE A 67 -11.41 1.03 3.30
C ILE A 67 -10.13 0.67 2.54
N SER A 68 -9.85 1.34 1.43
CA SER A 68 -8.63 1.13 0.65
C SER A 68 -7.38 1.40 1.49
N PHE A 69 -7.36 2.50 2.24
CA PHE A 69 -6.27 2.81 3.17
C PHE A 69 -6.07 1.69 4.21
N LEU A 70 -7.14 1.22 4.84
CA LEU A 70 -7.08 0.14 5.83
C LEU A 70 -6.58 -1.19 5.22
N CYS A 71 -6.95 -1.50 3.98
CA CYS A 71 -6.41 -2.65 3.26
C CYS A 71 -4.89 -2.55 3.08
N PHE A 72 -4.36 -1.37 2.74
CA PHE A 72 -2.91 -1.17 2.67
C PHE A 72 -2.23 -1.27 4.04
N ILE A 73 -2.85 -0.76 5.12
CA ILE A 73 -2.34 -0.94 6.48
C ILE A 73 -2.29 -2.43 6.84
N TYR A 74 -3.32 -3.21 6.50
CA TYR A 74 -3.32 -4.65 6.72
C TYR A 74 -2.22 -5.36 5.92
N CYS A 75 -2.00 -4.99 4.66
CA CYS A 75 -0.88 -5.50 3.87
C CYS A 75 0.48 -5.19 4.52
N TYR A 76 0.66 -4.00 5.11
CA TYR A 76 1.88 -3.69 5.86
C TYR A 76 2.08 -4.58 7.09
N LEU A 77 1.01 -4.89 7.82
CA LEU A 77 1.11 -5.81 8.96
C LEU A 77 1.49 -7.23 8.51
N LEU A 78 0.94 -7.70 7.39
CA LEU A 78 1.32 -8.98 6.80
C LEU A 78 2.78 -9.00 6.35
N GLU A 79 3.25 -7.90 5.77
CA GLU A 79 4.63 -7.72 5.35
C GLU A 79 5.59 -7.78 6.55
N LEU A 80 5.33 -7.01 7.60
CA LEU A 80 6.13 -7.02 8.83
C LEU A 80 6.16 -8.39 9.50
N LYS A 81 5.01 -9.09 9.54
CA LYS A 81 4.93 -10.45 10.07
C LYS A 81 5.75 -11.44 9.24
N ARG A 82 5.71 -11.31 7.91
CA ARG A 82 6.49 -12.13 6.98
C ARG A 82 7.99 -11.94 7.21
N GLU A 83 8.43 -10.70 7.34
CA GLU A 83 9.85 -10.38 7.54
C GLU A 83 10.36 -10.75 8.93
N SER A 84 9.58 -10.52 9.98
CA SER A 84 9.93 -10.96 11.32
C SER A 84 10.11 -12.48 11.40
N TRP A 85 9.33 -13.25 10.64
CA TRP A 85 9.54 -14.69 10.50
C TRP A 85 10.80 -15.01 9.70
N ALA A 86 11.05 -14.32 8.58
CA ALA A 86 12.24 -14.53 7.77
C ALA A 86 13.52 -14.34 8.58
N ILE A 87 13.65 -13.19 9.26
CA ILE A 87 14.83 -12.83 10.06
C ILE A 87 15.07 -13.83 11.21
N LYS A 88 14.01 -14.44 11.75
CA LYS A 88 14.13 -15.37 12.88
C LYS A 88 14.67 -16.75 12.47
N PHE A 89 14.42 -17.18 11.23
CA PHE A 89 14.66 -18.55 10.81
C PHE A 89 15.63 -18.67 9.62
N LEU A 90 15.84 -17.57 8.90
CA LEU A 90 16.63 -17.52 7.69
C LEU A 90 17.68 -16.41 7.78
N ASP A 91 18.80 -16.64 7.12
CA ASP A 91 19.92 -15.71 7.00
C ASP A 91 20.32 -15.57 5.52
N VAL A 92 21.21 -14.62 5.23
CA VAL A 92 21.61 -14.20 3.89
C VAL A 92 23.09 -14.45 3.69
N ASP A 93 23.40 -15.36 2.76
CA ASP A 93 24.75 -15.75 2.39
C ASP A 93 25.07 -15.24 0.97
N LYS A 94 26.01 -14.30 0.84
CA LYS A 94 26.35 -13.70 -0.46
C LYS A 94 27.02 -14.67 -1.43
N ASP A 95 27.53 -15.80 -0.94
CA ASP A 95 28.24 -16.79 -1.74
C ASP A 95 27.28 -17.84 -2.35
N LYS A 96 25.99 -17.80 -1.99
CA LYS A 96 24.96 -18.74 -2.47
C LYS A 96 23.91 -18.07 -3.36
N SER A 97 23.42 -18.84 -4.33
CA SER A 97 22.34 -18.39 -5.22
C SER A 97 21.02 -18.19 -4.47
N ASP A 98 20.18 -17.27 -4.95
CA ASP A 98 18.85 -17.00 -4.38
C ASP A 98 17.91 -18.21 -4.35
N ASN A 99 18.12 -19.15 -5.26
CA ASN A 99 17.30 -20.37 -5.36
C ASN A 99 17.77 -21.48 -4.41
N ALA A 100 18.90 -21.30 -3.72
CA ALA A 100 19.44 -22.28 -2.78
C ALA A 100 18.49 -22.54 -1.59
N LEU A 101 17.65 -21.56 -1.24
CA LEU A 101 16.69 -21.71 -0.14
C LEU A 101 15.77 -22.91 -0.36
N LYS A 102 15.32 -23.13 -1.60
CA LYS A 102 14.37 -24.19 -1.94
C LYS A 102 14.93 -25.59 -1.63
N GLU A 103 16.21 -25.82 -1.90
CA GLU A 103 16.85 -27.11 -1.66
C GLU A 103 17.03 -27.41 -0.16
N ILE A 104 17.24 -26.34 0.63
CA ILE A 104 17.48 -26.44 2.07
C ILE A 104 16.15 -26.56 2.82
N ILE A 105 15.13 -25.79 2.44
CA ILE A 105 13.87 -25.70 3.18
C ILE A 105 13.02 -26.96 3.08
N VAL A 106 13.16 -27.73 1.98
CA VAL A 106 12.51 -29.05 1.81
C VAL A 106 12.95 -30.05 2.89
N GLN A 107 14.13 -29.87 3.47
CA GLN A 107 14.62 -30.72 4.57
C GLN A 107 13.92 -30.41 5.90
N GLU A 108 13.25 -29.25 6.01
CA GLU A 108 12.56 -28.77 7.21
C GLU A 108 11.06 -28.53 6.93
N PRO A 109 10.22 -29.60 6.87
CA PRO A 109 8.83 -29.50 6.42
C PRO A 109 7.94 -28.62 7.32
N LYS A 110 8.37 -28.34 8.56
CA LYS A 110 7.67 -27.40 9.46
C LYS A 110 7.87 -25.94 9.03
N LEU A 111 9.09 -25.57 8.60
CA LEU A 111 9.42 -24.21 8.16
C LEU A 111 8.82 -23.97 6.78
N ASP A 112 8.94 -24.94 5.88
CA ASP A 112 8.38 -24.89 4.52
C ASP A 112 6.88 -24.57 4.52
N LYS A 113 6.08 -25.34 5.28
CA LYS A 113 4.62 -25.08 5.41
C LYS A 113 4.29 -23.71 5.99
N GLN A 114 5.13 -23.18 6.90
CA GLN A 114 4.91 -21.85 7.47
C GLN A 114 5.24 -20.75 6.46
N MET A 115 6.36 -20.90 5.74
CA MET A 115 6.75 -19.99 4.66
C MET A 115 5.66 -19.90 3.60
N ASP A 116 5.18 -21.05 3.11
CA ASP A 116 4.11 -21.13 2.12
C ASP A 116 2.84 -20.44 2.56
N LYS A 117 2.44 -20.64 3.83
CA LYS A 117 1.26 -20.00 4.40
C LYS A 117 1.42 -18.47 4.44
N LEU A 118 2.59 -17.98 4.82
CA LEU A 118 2.88 -16.53 4.87
C LEU A 118 2.93 -15.92 3.47
N ASN A 119 3.61 -16.56 2.52
CA ASN A 119 3.73 -16.11 1.13
C ASN A 119 2.37 -16.08 0.42
N ARG A 120 1.57 -17.14 0.56
CA ARG A 120 0.20 -17.17 0.00
C ARG A 120 -0.70 -16.12 0.63
N LEU A 121 -0.68 -15.98 1.96
CA LEU A 121 -1.50 -14.98 2.66
C LEU A 121 -1.14 -13.56 2.21
N TYR A 122 0.15 -13.26 2.06
CA TYR A 122 0.62 -11.96 1.57
C TYR A 122 0.20 -11.72 0.11
N PHE A 123 0.33 -12.72 -0.77
CA PHE A 123 -0.10 -12.62 -2.17
C PHE A 123 -1.61 -12.38 -2.32
N TYR A 124 -2.44 -13.14 -1.60
CA TYR A 124 -3.89 -12.93 -1.63
C TYR A 124 -4.30 -11.60 -1.01
N GLY A 125 -3.66 -11.19 0.09
CA GLY A 125 -3.88 -9.88 0.71
C GLY A 125 -3.60 -8.74 -0.27
N LEU A 126 -2.46 -8.76 -0.95
CA LEU A 126 -2.12 -7.75 -1.97
C LEU A 126 -3.06 -7.80 -3.18
N SER A 127 -3.48 -8.99 -3.60
CA SER A 127 -4.41 -9.14 -4.72
C SER A 127 -5.78 -8.52 -4.42
N VAL A 128 -6.31 -8.75 -3.21
CA VAL A 128 -7.54 -8.11 -2.74
C VAL A 128 -7.37 -6.59 -2.65
N THR A 129 -6.29 -6.11 -2.05
CA THR A 129 -5.99 -4.68 -1.95
C THR A 129 -5.88 -4.02 -3.32
N SER A 130 -5.33 -4.72 -4.32
CA SER A 130 -5.26 -4.24 -5.70
C SER A 130 -6.65 -4.01 -6.30
N VAL A 131 -7.57 -4.94 -6.11
CA VAL A 131 -8.96 -4.79 -6.59
C VAL A 131 -9.67 -3.65 -5.87
N VAL A 132 -9.55 -3.56 -4.55
CA VAL A 132 -10.14 -2.47 -3.75
C VAL A 132 -9.60 -1.11 -4.20
N TYR A 133 -8.30 -1.02 -4.43
CA TYR A 133 -7.64 0.21 -4.88
C TYR A 133 -8.03 0.59 -6.31
N MET A 134 -8.22 -0.39 -7.22
CA MET A 134 -8.73 -0.12 -8.56
C MET A 134 -10.12 0.54 -8.50
N ILE A 135 -11.02 0.02 -7.66
CA ILE A 135 -12.33 0.63 -7.45
C ILE A 135 -12.18 2.05 -6.84
N ASN A 136 -11.21 2.25 -5.94
CA ASN A 136 -10.92 3.55 -5.34
C ASN A 136 -10.56 4.61 -6.39
N ILE A 137 -9.72 4.24 -7.37
CA ILE A 137 -9.37 5.10 -8.51
C ILE A 137 -10.61 5.43 -9.34
N LEU A 138 -11.44 4.42 -9.66
CA LEU A 138 -12.65 4.63 -10.47
C LEU A 138 -13.64 5.58 -9.80
N MET A 139 -13.85 5.44 -8.49
CA MET A 139 -14.70 6.38 -7.75
C MET A 139 -14.12 7.80 -7.76
N MET A 140 -12.80 7.93 -7.59
CA MET A 140 -12.14 9.23 -7.67
C MET A 140 -12.26 9.89 -9.04
N ILE A 141 -12.17 9.13 -10.13
CA ILE A 141 -12.34 9.69 -11.48
C ILE A 141 -13.71 10.36 -11.62
N ASN A 142 -14.76 9.76 -11.07
CA ASN A 142 -16.10 10.36 -11.10
C ASN A 142 -16.18 11.63 -10.23
N VAL A 143 -15.59 11.63 -9.03
CA VAL A 143 -15.51 12.86 -8.20
C VAL A 143 -14.76 13.97 -8.94
N LEU A 144 -13.67 13.64 -9.62
CA LEU A 144 -12.89 14.60 -10.39
C LEU A 144 -13.62 15.17 -11.61
N HIS A 145 -14.58 14.43 -12.17
CA HIS A 145 -15.42 14.93 -13.24
C HIS A 145 -16.46 15.96 -12.73
N GLN A 146 -16.88 15.85 -11.48
CA GLN A 146 -17.86 16.75 -10.85
C GLN A 146 -17.18 17.98 -10.24
N ASP A 147 -16.13 17.79 -9.45
CA ASP A 147 -15.49 18.84 -8.64
C ASP A 147 -14.13 19.27 -9.21
N TYR A 148 -14.05 19.34 -10.54
CA TYR A 148 -12.83 19.74 -11.25
C TYR A 148 -12.44 21.18 -10.94
N HIS A 149 -11.29 21.39 -10.29
CA HIS A 149 -10.76 22.73 -10.00
C HIS A 149 -9.80 23.22 -11.10
N SER A 150 -8.75 22.45 -11.40
CA SER A 150 -7.69 22.89 -12.33
C SER A 150 -6.79 21.75 -12.81
N MET A 151 -5.89 22.04 -13.76
CA MET A 151 -4.91 21.06 -14.26
C MET A 151 -3.98 20.53 -13.16
N SER A 152 -3.74 21.30 -12.11
CA SER A 152 -3.03 20.84 -10.91
C SER A 152 -3.76 19.71 -10.17
N THR A 153 -5.10 19.68 -10.18
CA THR A 153 -5.91 18.58 -9.61
C THR A 153 -5.65 17.26 -10.34
N ILE A 154 -5.70 17.27 -11.67
CA ILE A 154 -5.42 16.08 -12.49
C ILE A 154 -3.97 15.62 -12.31
N SER A 155 -3.02 16.57 -12.33
CA SER A 155 -1.62 16.24 -12.13
C SER A 155 -1.38 15.61 -10.75
N CYS A 156 -1.98 16.15 -9.69
CA CYS A 156 -1.91 15.62 -8.33
C CYS A 156 -2.51 14.21 -8.24
N PHE A 157 -3.68 13.99 -8.83
CA PHE A 157 -4.32 12.68 -8.93
C PHE A 157 -3.41 11.65 -9.59
N ILE A 158 -2.86 11.97 -10.76
CA ILE A 158 -1.96 11.07 -11.50
C ILE A 158 -0.72 10.77 -10.67
N SER A 159 -0.07 11.78 -10.08
CA SER A 159 1.13 11.60 -9.27
C SER A 159 0.88 10.68 -8.06
N PHE A 160 -0.18 10.93 -7.30
CA PHE A 160 -0.51 10.10 -6.14
C PHE A 160 -0.92 8.68 -6.53
N THR A 161 -1.66 8.54 -7.63
CA THR A 161 -2.05 7.22 -8.15
C THR A 161 -0.83 6.40 -8.54
N LEU A 162 0.12 7.00 -9.27
CA LEU A 162 1.35 6.34 -9.71
C LEU A 162 2.24 5.91 -8.53
N LEU A 163 2.34 6.72 -7.48
CA LEU A 163 3.14 6.38 -6.30
C LEU A 163 2.64 5.11 -5.61
N VAL A 164 1.32 4.97 -5.45
CA VAL A 164 0.71 3.77 -4.87
C VAL A 164 0.77 2.60 -5.84
N GLN A 165 0.54 2.83 -7.13
CA GLN A 165 0.59 1.79 -8.15
C GLN A 165 1.98 1.16 -8.27
N MET A 166 3.04 1.98 -8.27
CA MET A 166 4.43 1.49 -8.30
C MET A 166 4.73 0.63 -7.07
N LYS A 167 4.29 1.07 -5.89
CA LYS A 167 4.42 0.29 -4.66
C LYS A 167 3.70 -1.06 -4.78
N LEU A 168 2.43 -1.03 -5.15
CA LEU A 168 1.59 -2.22 -5.27
C LEU A 168 2.13 -3.21 -6.30
N TYR A 169 2.59 -2.71 -7.45
CA TYR A 169 3.22 -3.53 -8.50
C TYR A 169 4.48 -4.22 -8.00
N ASN A 170 5.38 -3.48 -7.34
CA ASN A 170 6.60 -4.05 -6.78
C ASN A 170 6.28 -5.13 -5.73
N SER A 171 5.37 -4.84 -4.79
CA SER A 171 4.95 -5.79 -3.76
C SER A 171 4.29 -7.04 -4.35
N LEU A 172 3.43 -6.90 -5.36
CA LEU A 172 2.79 -8.03 -6.05
C LEU A 172 3.80 -8.88 -6.84
N SER A 173 4.72 -8.24 -7.56
CA SER A 173 5.79 -8.93 -8.30
C SER A 173 6.66 -9.77 -7.37
N ILE A 174 7.02 -9.22 -6.21
CA ILE A 174 7.76 -9.94 -5.16
C ILE A 174 6.93 -11.09 -4.61
N ALA A 175 5.67 -10.85 -4.21
CA ALA A 175 4.79 -11.88 -3.67
C ALA A 175 4.59 -13.04 -4.66
N TYR A 176 4.40 -12.74 -5.94
CA TYR A 176 4.26 -13.73 -7.00
C TYR A 176 5.53 -14.57 -7.17
N LYS A 177 6.70 -13.93 -7.23
CA LYS A 177 7.99 -14.64 -7.31
C LYS A 177 8.22 -15.55 -6.10
N SER A 178 7.93 -15.05 -4.90
CA SER A 178 8.08 -15.81 -3.65
C SER A 178 7.18 -17.04 -3.59
N VAL A 179 5.93 -16.95 -4.08
CA VAL A 179 5.02 -18.10 -4.16
C VAL A 179 5.40 -19.07 -5.28
N LYS A 180 5.95 -18.59 -6.40
CA LYS A 180 6.25 -19.43 -7.57
C LYS A 180 7.56 -20.21 -7.42
N ASN A 181 8.56 -19.59 -6.81
CA ASN A 181 9.91 -20.15 -6.72
C ASN A 181 10.23 -20.73 -5.33
N ASP A 182 9.27 -20.72 -4.40
CA ASP A 182 9.47 -21.10 -3.00
C ASP A 182 10.64 -20.34 -2.35
N THR A 183 10.74 -19.04 -2.67
CA THR A 183 11.80 -18.16 -2.17
C THR A 183 11.23 -17.11 -1.23
N MET A 184 12.06 -16.68 -0.27
CA MET A 184 11.70 -15.62 0.65
C MET A 184 12.47 -14.34 0.31
N LEU A 185 11.77 -13.39 -0.30
CA LEU A 185 12.33 -12.09 -0.68
C LEU A 185 11.80 -11.02 0.27
N SER A 186 12.69 -10.14 0.78
CA SER A 186 12.27 -8.95 1.52
C SER A 186 11.52 -7.99 0.59
N ALA A 187 10.45 -7.38 1.09
CA ALA A 187 9.67 -6.36 0.37
C ALA A 187 9.74 -4.98 1.04
N PHE A 188 10.23 -4.91 2.29
CA PHE A 188 10.25 -3.70 3.11
C PHE A 188 11.49 -2.84 2.90
N LEU A 189 12.64 -3.47 2.60
CA LEU A 189 13.90 -2.78 2.35
C LEU A 189 14.03 -2.42 0.86
N THR A 190 14.48 -1.19 0.60
CA THR A 190 14.77 -0.70 -0.76
C THR A 190 15.91 -1.51 -1.41
N GLU A 191 16.74 -2.17 -0.60
CA GLU A 191 17.70 -3.17 -1.06
C GLU A 191 17.06 -4.55 -0.99
N PHE A 192 17.04 -5.24 -2.14
CA PHE A 192 16.53 -6.59 -2.25
C PHE A 192 17.42 -7.53 -1.44
N VAL A 193 16.89 -8.05 -0.35
CA VAL A 193 17.53 -9.10 0.43
C VAL A 193 16.79 -10.41 0.19
N SER A 194 17.51 -11.38 -0.34
CA SER A 194 17.05 -12.73 -0.62
C SER A 194 17.57 -13.64 0.48
N PHE A 195 16.66 -14.22 1.26
CA PHE A 195 17.04 -15.17 2.31
C PHE A 195 17.33 -16.52 1.64
N ASN A 196 18.54 -17.05 1.83
CA ASN A 196 19.01 -18.22 1.07
C ASN A 196 19.67 -19.31 1.93
N VAL A 197 19.85 -19.07 3.24
CA VAL A 197 20.34 -20.07 4.19
C VAL A 197 19.47 -20.08 5.45
N LEU A 198 19.54 -21.17 6.23
CA LEU A 198 18.94 -21.23 7.55
C LEU A 198 19.79 -20.44 8.55
N ASP A 199 19.11 -19.79 9.49
CA ASP A 199 19.76 -19.05 10.56
C ASP A 199 20.62 -19.96 11.46
N LYS A 200 21.83 -19.49 11.81
CA LYS A 200 22.81 -20.28 12.58
C LYS A 200 22.34 -20.56 14.00
N ASP A 201 21.66 -19.60 14.63
CA ASP A 201 21.13 -19.75 15.98
C ASP A 201 20.05 -20.83 15.98
N TYR A 202 19.16 -20.82 14.98
CA TYR A 202 18.16 -21.87 14.79
C TYR A 202 18.79 -23.28 14.64
N ILE A 203 19.86 -23.42 13.85
CA ILE A 203 20.56 -24.71 13.69
C ILE A 203 21.19 -25.16 15.02
N SER A 204 21.82 -24.24 15.75
CA SER A 204 22.47 -24.55 17.02
C SER A 204 21.48 -24.99 18.10
N ASP A 205 20.34 -24.32 18.22
CA ASP A 205 19.26 -24.69 19.15
C ASP A 205 18.69 -26.08 18.85
N LYS A 206 18.52 -26.41 17.57
CA LYS A 206 18.09 -27.75 17.14
C LYS A 206 19.13 -28.83 17.47
N SER A 207 20.42 -28.52 17.32
CA SER A 207 21.49 -29.46 17.68
C SER A 207 21.59 -29.72 19.18
N ASN A 208 21.21 -28.74 20.00
CA ASN A 208 21.23 -28.82 21.47
C ASN A 208 19.96 -29.48 22.06
N ASN A 209 18.87 -29.58 21.30
CA ASN A 209 17.61 -30.23 21.68
C ASN A 209 17.08 -31.12 20.53
N PRO A 210 17.61 -32.36 20.38
CA PRO A 210 17.28 -33.26 19.28
C PRO A 210 15.83 -33.78 19.28
#